data_AF-A0A7E4UVB7-F1
#
_entry.id   AF-A0A7E4UVB7-F1
#
_cell.length_a   1.000
_cell.length_b   1.000
_cell.length_c   1.000
_cell.angle_alpha   90.00
_cell.angle_beta   90.00
_cell.angle_gamma   90.00
#
_symmetry.space_group_name_H-M   'P 1'
#
loop_
_entity.id
_entity.type
_entity.pdbx_description
1 polymer ?
#
loop_
_entity_poly.entity_id
_entity_poly.type
_entity_poly.pdbx_seq_one_letter_code
_entity_poly.pdbx_strand_id
1 'polypeptide(L)'
;MTLRSCVARVSFLVVIVTFLFQNGQAARLPRQTTDFAELIGATNGPNKDNDSTKSSTPVTTTTDPIIETAVAPGEITTTPVLLVSTLSTVTSSDNDATTAAAKHKAGLEIQCGLNEELKTCGTTCPRSCMNQDPRCDETHCISDICQCIEGYVVHHNGTCVHPDECPSQHLPIVCPINSHLAACGSLCQPTCDHQTPTVCSLQCIIDACVCDEGYVLDESKVCIRVDDCPPKHKECASKEVLVACGTECEPTCDEPFPAFCSDKCVADVCQCADGFVRSAEGNCVHLTECFAQK
;
A
#
# COMPACT_ATOMS: atom_id res chain seq x y z
N MET A 1 1.38 70.21 -13.50
CA MET A 1 2.36 69.63 -14.45
C MET A 1 3.73 70.17 -14.11
N THR A 2 4.56 69.40 -13.40
CA THR A 2 5.96 69.75 -13.16
C THR A 2 6.83 68.49 -13.14
N LEU A 3 7.91 68.58 -13.89
CA LEU A 3 8.84 67.57 -14.38
C LEU A 3 9.81 67.07 -13.28
N ARG A 4 9.30 66.59 -12.13
CA ARG A 4 10.17 66.12 -11.01
C ARG A 4 9.89 64.71 -10.46
N SER A 5 8.83 64.02 -10.86
CA SER A 5 8.54 62.65 -10.37
C SER A 5 9.01 61.51 -11.29
N CYS A 6 9.61 61.78 -12.45
CA CYS A 6 10.07 60.73 -13.37
C CYS A 6 11.51 60.25 -13.11
N VAL A 7 12.37 60.99 -12.40
CA VAL A 7 13.79 60.63 -12.23
C VAL A 7 14.03 59.74 -10.99
N ALA A 8 13.09 59.67 -10.05
CA ALA A 8 13.26 58.88 -8.82
C ALA A 8 12.87 57.39 -8.96
N ARG A 9 12.18 56.98 -10.03
CA ARG A 9 11.75 55.58 -10.24
C ARG A 9 12.66 54.78 -11.17
N VAL A 10 13.57 55.43 -11.89
CA VAL A 10 14.50 54.75 -12.82
C VAL A 10 15.79 54.31 -12.11
N SER A 11 16.19 54.95 -11.01
CA SER A 11 17.43 54.59 -10.29
C SER A 11 17.30 53.43 -9.30
N PHE A 12 16.10 53.08 -8.84
CA PHE A 12 15.91 51.98 -7.87
C PHE A 12 15.81 50.59 -8.54
N LEU A 13 15.35 50.55 -9.80
CA LEU A 13 15.20 49.32 -10.58
C LEU A 13 16.53 48.76 -11.11
N VAL A 14 17.56 49.60 -11.27
CA VAL A 14 18.88 49.15 -11.75
C VAL A 14 19.69 48.46 -10.64
N VAL A 15 19.48 48.80 -9.37
CA VAL A 15 20.25 48.23 -8.25
C VAL A 15 19.80 46.80 -7.89
N ILE A 16 18.52 46.48 -8.06
CA ILE A 16 17.98 45.14 -7.72
C ILE A 16 18.38 44.09 -8.76
N VAL A 17 18.50 44.47 -10.04
CA VAL A 17 18.85 43.52 -11.12
C VAL A 17 20.31 43.07 -11.06
N THR A 18 21.21 43.85 -10.46
CA THR A 18 22.61 43.42 -10.24
C THR A 18 22.83 42.58 -8.98
N PHE A 19 21.91 42.57 -8.01
CA PHE A 19 22.07 41.78 -6.77
C PHE A 19 21.57 40.33 -6.88
N LEU A 20 20.78 39.99 -7.89
CA LEU A 20 20.22 38.64 -8.08
C LEU A 20 21.06 37.72 -9.01
N PHE A 21 22.22 38.18 -9.48
CA PHE A 21 23.11 37.39 -10.36
C PHE A 21 24.37 36.81 -9.66
N GLN A 22 24.47 36.85 -8.33
CA GLN A 22 25.61 36.26 -7.61
C GLN A 22 25.30 35.03 -6.76
N ASN A 23 24.03 34.63 -6.62
CA ASN A 23 23.70 33.39 -5.92
C ASN A 23 22.85 32.52 -6.82
N GLY A 24 23.51 31.65 -7.56
CA GLY A 24 22.88 30.68 -8.46
C GLY A 24 21.95 29.75 -7.68
N GLN A 25 20.64 29.98 -7.82
CA GLN A 25 19.60 28.97 -7.61
C GLN A 25 18.56 29.13 -8.71
N ALA A 26 18.47 28.11 -9.57
CA ALA A 26 17.51 28.04 -10.66
C ALA A 26 16.14 27.64 -10.11
N ALA A 27 15.26 28.61 -9.85
CA ALA A 27 13.85 28.35 -9.65
C ALA A 27 13.12 28.39 -11.00
N ARG A 28 12.69 27.22 -11.50
CA ARG A 28 11.75 27.12 -12.63
C ARG A 28 10.36 27.51 -12.14
N LEU A 29 9.80 28.58 -12.71
CA LEU A 29 8.39 28.92 -12.62
C LEU A 29 7.56 28.08 -13.62
N PRO A 30 6.31 27.73 -13.30
CA PRO A 30 5.45 26.91 -14.15
C PRO A 30 4.89 27.74 -15.31
N ARG A 31 4.81 27.10 -16.48
CA ARG A 31 4.33 27.69 -17.73
C ARG A 31 2.81 27.56 -17.78
N GLN A 32 2.09 28.68 -17.67
CA GLN A 32 0.70 28.76 -18.12
C GLN A 32 0.65 28.89 -19.64
N THR A 33 -0.10 28.00 -20.29
CA THR A 33 -0.64 28.17 -21.66
C THR A 33 -2.00 27.48 -21.67
N THR A 34 -3.08 28.24 -21.46
CA THR A 34 -4.04 28.71 -22.49
C THR A 34 -4.84 27.61 -23.18
N ASP A 35 -6.12 27.66 -22.85
CA ASP A 35 -7.30 27.02 -23.44
C ASP A 35 -7.39 27.25 -24.96
N PHE A 36 -7.73 26.17 -25.70
CA PHE A 36 -8.29 26.22 -27.05
C PHE A 36 -9.06 24.92 -27.29
N ALA A 37 -10.38 25.00 -27.27
CA ALA A 37 -11.26 24.04 -27.90
C ALA A 37 -11.34 24.33 -29.40
N GLU A 38 -11.23 23.31 -30.27
CA GLU A 38 -12.21 23.08 -31.34
C GLU A 38 -12.07 21.67 -31.98
N LEU A 39 -13.22 21.19 -32.44
CA LEU A 39 -13.58 19.98 -33.19
C LEU A 39 -12.61 19.61 -34.33
N ILE A 40 -12.56 18.35 -34.79
CA ILE A 40 -13.35 17.71 -35.88
C ILE A 40 -12.99 16.20 -35.94
N GLY A 41 -13.95 15.30 -36.22
CA GLY A 41 -13.67 14.17 -37.11
C GLY A 41 -14.12 12.77 -36.67
N ALA A 42 -15.42 12.51 -36.73
CA ALA A 42 -15.95 11.16 -36.90
C ALA A 42 -15.53 10.61 -38.29
N THR A 43 -15.04 9.37 -38.35
CA THR A 43 -15.23 8.53 -39.54
C THR A 43 -15.63 7.12 -39.13
N ASN A 44 -16.75 6.70 -39.68
CA ASN A 44 -17.32 5.36 -39.59
C ASN A 44 -16.69 4.44 -40.65
N GLY A 45 -16.31 3.23 -40.23
CA GLY A 45 -16.44 1.95 -40.95
C GLY A 45 -15.44 1.60 -42.07
N PRO A 46 -15.44 0.35 -42.60
CA PRO A 46 -16.35 -0.76 -42.29
C PRO A 46 -15.68 -2.10 -41.90
N ASN A 47 -16.55 -2.92 -41.31
CA ASN A 47 -16.52 -4.35 -41.00
C ASN A 47 -16.28 -5.24 -42.24
N LYS A 48 -15.91 -6.53 -42.00
CA LYS A 48 -16.14 -7.78 -42.77
C LYS A 48 -15.01 -8.78 -42.45
N ASP A 49 -15.17 -10.07 -42.17
CA ASP A 49 -16.27 -11.05 -42.02
C ASP A 49 -15.63 -12.20 -41.19
N ASN A 50 -16.30 -12.95 -40.32
CA ASN A 50 -17.09 -14.15 -40.65
C ASN A 50 -17.72 -14.67 -39.34
N ASP A 51 -19.02 -14.48 -39.10
CA ASP A 51 -20.15 -15.41 -39.34
C ASP A 51 -20.03 -16.76 -38.61
N SER A 52 -20.69 -16.90 -37.45
CA SER A 52 -22.00 -17.57 -37.21
C SER A 52 -21.94 -19.09 -37.39
N THR A 53 -22.37 -19.89 -36.41
CA THR A 53 -23.80 -20.26 -36.33
C THR A 53 -24.36 -20.39 -34.91
N LYS A 54 -25.64 -20.02 -34.86
CA LYS A 54 -26.62 -19.80 -33.80
C LYS A 54 -27.40 -21.07 -33.42
N SER A 55 -27.84 -21.17 -32.16
CA SER A 55 -29.16 -21.73 -31.78
C SER A 55 -29.50 -21.30 -30.34
N SER A 56 -30.38 -20.31 -30.07
CA SER A 56 -31.84 -20.46 -29.77
C SER A 56 -32.18 -21.67 -28.90
N THR A 57 -32.90 -21.64 -27.76
CA THR A 57 -33.82 -20.69 -27.07
C THR A 57 -34.16 -21.31 -25.68
N PRO A 58 -35.00 -20.68 -24.80
CA PRO A 58 -34.93 -20.83 -23.33
C PRO A 58 -36.10 -21.57 -22.63
N VAL A 59 -35.96 -21.73 -21.29
CA VAL A 59 -36.96 -21.93 -20.20
C VAL A 59 -37.72 -23.27 -20.10
N THR A 60 -37.56 -24.01 -18.98
CA THR A 60 -38.59 -24.25 -17.93
C THR A 60 -38.13 -25.26 -16.86
N THR A 61 -38.46 -24.93 -15.61
CA THR A 61 -38.49 -25.71 -14.35
C THR A 61 -39.12 -27.10 -14.45
N THR A 62 -38.61 -28.09 -13.71
CA THR A 62 -39.40 -29.06 -12.91
C THR A 62 -38.52 -29.73 -11.83
N THR A 63 -39.15 -29.99 -10.69
CA THR A 63 -38.79 -30.49 -9.34
C THR A 63 -38.04 -31.84 -9.20
N ASP A 64 -37.14 -31.91 -8.19
CA ASP A 64 -36.87 -32.93 -7.12
C ASP A 64 -37.32 -34.42 -7.27
N PRO A 65 -36.74 -35.44 -6.56
CA PRO A 65 -36.08 -35.37 -5.24
C PRO A 65 -34.85 -36.26 -4.94
N ILE A 66 -34.35 -36.04 -3.71
CA ILE A 66 -33.29 -36.65 -2.91
C ILE A 66 -33.55 -38.15 -2.61
N ILE A 67 -32.50 -38.97 -2.59
CA ILE A 67 -32.46 -40.25 -1.84
C ILE A 67 -31.27 -40.23 -0.88
N GLU A 68 -31.63 -40.35 0.39
CA GLU A 68 -30.79 -40.55 1.57
C GLU A 68 -30.71 -42.06 1.84
N THR A 69 -29.53 -42.59 2.17
CA THR A 69 -29.44 -43.91 2.82
C THR A 69 -28.41 -43.89 3.93
N ALA A 70 -28.91 -44.10 5.14
CA ALA A 70 -28.19 -44.23 6.40
C ALA A 70 -27.47 -45.58 6.53
N VAL A 71 -26.35 -45.61 7.26
CA VAL A 71 -25.82 -46.81 7.93
C VAL A 71 -25.38 -46.44 9.36
N ALA A 72 -25.82 -47.26 10.31
CA ALA A 72 -25.72 -47.12 11.76
C ALA A 72 -24.38 -47.62 12.36
N PRO A 73 -24.11 -47.40 13.68
CA PRO A 73 -22.79 -47.54 14.30
C PRO A 73 -22.58 -48.77 15.22
N GLY A 74 -21.31 -49.05 15.57
CA GLY A 74 -20.84 -50.03 16.57
C GLY A 74 -19.74 -50.94 16.00
N GLU A 75 -18.62 -51.29 16.64
CA GLU A 75 -18.21 -51.29 18.05
C GLU A 75 -16.67 -51.41 18.15
N ILE A 76 -16.13 -51.04 19.32
CA ILE A 76 -14.72 -50.93 19.70
C ILE A 76 -14.12 -52.32 20.03
N THR A 77 -12.89 -52.60 19.59
CA THR A 77 -12.00 -53.53 20.31
C THR A 77 -10.57 -53.01 20.35
N THR A 78 -10.03 -52.97 21.57
CA THR A 78 -8.72 -52.49 21.98
C THR A 78 -7.68 -53.62 22.01
N THR A 79 -6.51 -53.43 21.41
CA THR A 79 -5.26 -54.10 21.80
C THR A 79 -4.05 -53.19 21.56
N PRO A 80 -3.03 -53.20 22.45
CA PRO A 80 -1.97 -52.19 22.47
C PRO A 80 -0.79 -52.61 21.57
N VAL A 81 -0.28 -51.69 20.76
CA VAL A 81 1.00 -51.88 20.05
C VAL A 81 2.07 -51.06 20.77
N LEU A 82 3.10 -51.78 21.21
CA LEU A 82 4.28 -51.27 21.92
C LEU A 82 5.03 -50.19 21.11
N LEU A 83 5.39 -49.11 21.82
CA LEU A 83 6.47 -48.20 21.47
C LEU A 83 7.80 -48.95 21.39
N VAL A 84 8.49 -48.86 20.25
CA VAL A 84 9.94 -49.09 20.17
C VAL A 84 10.57 -47.83 19.58
N SER A 85 11.18 -47.04 20.46
CA SER A 85 12.01 -45.90 20.12
C SER A 85 13.39 -46.38 19.68
N THR A 86 13.72 -46.32 18.40
CA THR A 86 15.10 -46.49 17.93
C THR A 86 15.81 -45.14 17.95
N LEU A 87 16.62 -44.90 18.98
CA LEU A 87 17.64 -43.85 18.98
C LEU A 87 18.67 -44.19 17.88
N SER A 88 18.79 -43.32 16.87
CA SER A 88 19.95 -43.33 15.98
C SER A 88 21.09 -42.56 16.66
N THR A 89 22.11 -43.28 17.10
CA THR A 89 23.36 -42.73 17.58
C THR A 89 24.20 -42.28 16.38
N VAL A 90 24.32 -40.96 16.16
CA VAL A 90 25.38 -40.42 15.30
C VAL A 90 26.68 -40.40 16.09
N THR A 91 27.60 -41.29 15.71
CA THR A 91 28.99 -41.28 16.17
C THR A 91 29.80 -40.37 15.25
N SER A 92 30.07 -39.13 15.66
CA SER A 92 31.17 -38.36 15.09
C SER A 92 32.43 -38.64 15.88
N SER A 93 33.26 -39.53 15.33
CA SER A 93 34.68 -39.62 15.65
C SER A 93 35.37 -38.46 14.98
N ASP A 94 36.03 -37.58 15.73
CA ASP A 94 37.19 -36.86 15.21
C ASP A 94 38.22 -36.68 16.32
N ASN A 95 39.43 -37.13 15.99
CA ASN A 95 40.60 -37.14 16.85
C ASN A 95 41.30 -35.77 16.86
N ASP A 96 42.00 -35.54 17.96
CA ASP A 96 42.77 -34.37 18.38
C ASP A 96 43.65 -33.68 17.31
N ALA A 97 43.57 -32.35 17.22
CA ALA A 97 44.69 -31.48 16.82
C ALA A 97 44.48 -30.05 17.35
N THR A 98 45.33 -29.66 18.29
CA THR A 98 45.47 -28.35 18.90
C THR A 98 45.66 -27.22 17.89
N THR A 99 44.86 -26.15 17.94
CA THR A 99 45.35 -24.77 17.74
C THR A 99 44.44 -23.75 18.44
N ALA A 100 45.08 -22.72 18.98
CA ALA A 100 44.52 -21.72 19.88
C ALA A 100 43.54 -20.73 19.21
N ALA A 101 42.65 -20.20 20.07
CA ALA A 101 42.01 -18.89 20.02
C ALA A 101 41.08 -18.55 18.84
N ALA A 102 39.77 -18.66 19.09
CA ALA A 102 38.84 -17.55 18.87
C ALA A 102 37.57 -17.80 19.68
N LYS A 103 37.32 -16.94 20.68
CA LYS A 103 36.05 -16.86 21.38
C LYS A 103 35.02 -16.26 20.42
N HIS A 104 34.45 -17.07 19.53
CA HIS A 104 33.29 -16.63 18.76
C HIS A 104 32.09 -16.57 19.69
N LYS A 105 31.67 -15.34 19.98
CA LYS A 105 30.32 -15.01 20.43
C LYS A 105 29.37 -15.74 19.48
N ALA A 106 28.55 -16.65 20.00
CA ALA A 106 27.59 -17.41 19.21
C ALA A 106 26.69 -16.42 18.44
N GLY A 107 27.01 -16.20 17.17
CA GLY A 107 26.10 -15.60 16.22
C GLY A 107 25.04 -16.63 15.91
N LEU A 108 23.79 -16.20 15.83
CA LEU A 108 22.71 -17.02 15.29
C LEU A 108 23.06 -17.29 13.82
N GLU A 109 23.56 -18.48 13.51
CA GLU A 109 23.81 -18.90 12.15
C GLU A 109 22.45 -19.05 11.45
N ILE A 110 22.20 -18.22 10.43
CA ILE A 110 20.94 -18.27 9.67
C ILE A 110 20.98 -19.53 8.82
N GLN A 111 20.13 -20.50 9.16
CA GLN A 111 19.99 -21.73 8.40
C GLN A 111 18.78 -21.65 7.48
N CYS A 112 19.03 -21.72 6.17
CA CYS A 112 17.98 -21.70 5.15
C CYS A 112 17.35 -23.09 4.94
N GLY A 113 16.13 -23.09 4.39
CA GLY A 113 15.37 -24.28 4.07
C GLY A 113 15.85 -25.03 2.83
N LEU A 114 15.07 -26.04 2.44
CA LEU A 114 15.36 -26.82 1.24
C LEU A 114 15.23 -25.95 -0.01
N ASN A 115 16.22 -26.05 -0.91
CA ASN A 115 16.31 -25.27 -2.16
C ASN A 115 16.38 -23.75 -1.93
N GLU A 116 16.87 -23.32 -0.77
CA GLU A 116 17.16 -21.93 -0.45
C GLU A 116 18.66 -21.73 -0.25
N GLU A 117 19.14 -20.54 -0.59
CA GLU A 117 20.48 -20.08 -0.28
C GLU A 117 20.43 -18.77 0.51
N LEU A 118 21.38 -18.61 1.44
CA LEU A 118 21.53 -17.37 2.19
C LEU A 118 22.15 -16.31 1.27
N LYS A 119 21.38 -15.27 0.96
CA LYS A 119 21.85 -14.08 0.24
C LYS A 119 22.17 -12.98 1.23
N THR A 120 23.35 -12.39 1.11
CA THR A 120 23.72 -11.18 1.85
C THR A 120 22.91 -9.96 1.42
N CYS A 121 22.34 -9.99 0.21
CA CYS A 121 21.45 -8.99 -0.39
C CYS A 121 20.53 -9.75 -1.36
N GLY A 122 19.37 -10.19 -0.88
CA GLY A 122 18.37 -10.93 -1.65
C GLY A 122 17.29 -10.03 -2.23
N THR A 123 16.64 -10.50 -3.29
CA THR A 123 15.55 -9.77 -3.95
C THR A 123 14.37 -9.57 -3.00
N THR A 124 13.73 -8.40 -3.08
CA THR A 124 12.40 -8.17 -2.49
C THR A 124 11.30 -8.79 -3.34
N CYS A 125 11.60 -9.25 -4.54
CA CYS A 125 10.63 -9.63 -5.57
C CYS A 125 10.96 -11.03 -6.11
N PRO A 126 10.63 -12.09 -5.35
CA PRO A 126 10.99 -13.46 -5.71
C PRO A 126 10.11 -14.00 -6.85
N ARG A 127 10.68 -14.87 -7.69
CA ARG A 127 9.94 -15.62 -8.71
C ARG A 127 9.03 -16.64 -8.00
N SER A 128 7.78 -16.75 -8.43
CA SER A 128 6.78 -17.65 -7.82
C SER A 128 6.21 -18.62 -8.85
N CYS A 129 5.45 -19.62 -8.38
CA CYS A 129 4.72 -20.51 -9.27
C CYS A 129 3.69 -19.79 -10.16
N MET A 130 3.13 -18.65 -9.71
CA MET A 130 2.11 -17.90 -10.47
C MET A 130 2.73 -16.81 -11.34
N ASN A 131 3.83 -16.22 -10.89
CA ASN A 131 4.56 -15.20 -11.62
C ASN A 131 6.05 -15.56 -11.64
N GLN A 132 6.41 -16.36 -12.63
CA GLN A 132 7.80 -16.74 -12.79
C GLN A 132 8.63 -15.53 -13.21
N ASP A 133 8.14 -14.59 -14.03
CA ASP A 133 8.94 -13.45 -14.51
C ASP A 133 8.42 -12.09 -13.99
N PRO A 134 8.58 -11.81 -12.69
CA PRO A 134 8.05 -10.60 -12.09
C PRO A 134 8.85 -9.37 -12.51
N ARG A 135 8.16 -8.24 -12.69
CA ARG A 135 8.81 -6.95 -12.88
C ARG A 135 9.23 -6.38 -11.52
N CYS A 136 10.53 -6.31 -11.30
CA CYS A 136 11.10 -5.92 -10.02
C CYS A 136 11.95 -4.66 -10.16
N ASP A 137 11.98 -3.86 -9.09
CA ASP A 137 12.96 -2.80 -8.93
C ASP A 137 14.18 -3.37 -8.19
N GLU A 138 15.30 -3.51 -8.89
CA GLU A 138 16.53 -4.11 -8.36
C GLU A 138 17.33 -3.15 -7.46
N THR A 139 16.85 -1.93 -7.23
CA THR A 139 17.57 -0.95 -6.41
C THR A 139 17.53 -1.24 -4.91
N HIS A 140 16.58 -2.07 -4.45
CA HIS A 140 16.39 -2.42 -3.04
C HIS A 140 16.52 -3.93 -2.83
N CYS A 141 17.22 -4.32 -1.76
CA CYS A 141 17.37 -5.73 -1.37
C CYS A 141 17.25 -5.91 0.13
N ILE A 142 16.98 -7.15 0.55
CA ILE A 142 16.91 -7.54 1.96
C ILE A 142 18.24 -8.20 2.34
N SER A 143 18.89 -7.69 3.38
CA SER A 143 20.15 -8.26 3.87
C SER A 143 19.94 -9.57 4.61
N ASP A 144 20.87 -10.51 4.41
CA ASP A 144 20.94 -11.81 5.09
C ASP A 144 19.61 -12.60 5.07
N ILE A 145 19.03 -12.74 3.87
CA ILE A 145 17.75 -13.43 3.63
C ILE A 145 17.96 -14.79 2.95
N CYS A 146 17.15 -15.78 3.32
CA CYS A 146 17.04 -17.03 2.60
C CYS A 146 16.15 -16.84 1.37
N GLN A 147 16.69 -17.13 0.19
CA GLN A 147 15.99 -16.99 -1.08
C GLN A 147 16.12 -18.28 -1.88
N CYS A 148 15.12 -18.62 -2.69
CA CYS A 148 15.21 -19.76 -3.59
C CYS A 148 16.48 -19.70 -4.43
N ILE A 149 17.19 -20.83 -4.53
CA ILE A 149 18.34 -20.96 -5.43
C ILE A 149 17.91 -20.72 -6.88
N GLU A 150 18.87 -20.36 -7.72
CA GLU A 150 18.62 -20.09 -9.14
C GLU A 150 17.88 -21.27 -9.82
N GLY A 151 16.83 -20.96 -10.57
CA GLY A 151 15.97 -21.94 -11.24
C GLY A 151 14.79 -22.46 -10.39
N TYR A 152 14.75 -22.17 -9.10
CA TYR A 152 13.63 -22.52 -8.23
C TYR A 152 12.66 -21.33 -8.04
N VAL A 153 11.41 -21.64 -7.74
CA VAL A 153 10.34 -20.66 -7.54
C VAL A 153 9.63 -20.87 -6.21
N VAL A 154 9.12 -19.78 -5.64
CA VAL A 154 8.33 -19.82 -4.40
C VAL A 154 6.96 -20.41 -4.70
N HIS A 155 6.60 -21.47 -3.99
CA HIS A 155 5.26 -22.04 -3.99
C HIS A 155 4.34 -21.27 -3.03
N HIS A 156 3.01 -21.42 -3.15
CA HIS A 156 2.04 -20.65 -2.35
C HIS A 156 2.18 -20.83 -0.83
N ASN A 157 2.83 -21.91 -0.38
CA ASN A 157 3.05 -22.25 1.02
C ASN A 157 4.41 -21.73 1.54
N GLY A 158 5.14 -20.98 0.73
CA GLY A 158 6.43 -20.40 1.06
C GLY A 158 7.65 -21.30 0.81
N THR A 159 7.48 -22.52 0.26
CA THR A 159 8.62 -23.41 -0.04
C THR A 159 9.16 -23.21 -1.44
N CYS A 160 10.47 -23.39 -1.63
CA CYS A 160 11.12 -23.36 -2.94
C CYS A 160 11.02 -24.71 -3.66
N VAL A 161 10.39 -24.73 -4.82
CA VAL A 161 10.17 -25.93 -5.66
C VAL A 161 10.65 -25.70 -7.09
N HIS A 162 10.91 -26.77 -7.84
CA HIS A 162 11.20 -26.64 -9.26
C HIS A 162 9.93 -26.16 -10.01
N PRO A 163 10.04 -25.34 -11.07
CA PRO A 163 8.88 -24.86 -11.83
C PRO A 163 7.93 -25.96 -12.33
N ASP A 164 8.46 -27.15 -12.61
CA ASP A 164 7.67 -28.32 -13.04
C ASP A 164 6.81 -28.93 -11.93
N GLU A 165 7.10 -28.61 -10.66
CA GLU A 165 6.33 -29.03 -9.48
C GLU A 165 5.21 -28.04 -9.14
N CYS A 166 5.10 -26.93 -9.88
CA CYS A 166 4.00 -25.99 -9.69
C CYS A 166 2.67 -26.64 -10.10
N PRO A 167 1.57 -26.37 -9.37
CA PRO A 167 0.27 -26.93 -9.68
C PRO A 167 -0.18 -26.50 -11.08
N SER A 168 -0.55 -27.48 -11.91
CA SER A 168 -0.93 -27.32 -13.31
C SER A 168 -2.28 -26.60 -13.52
N GLN A 169 -3.06 -26.42 -12.45
CA GLN A 169 -4.24 -25.56 -12.47
C GLN A 169 -3.84 -24.14 -12.13
N HIS A 170 -3.19 -23.47 -13.08
CA HIS A 170 -3.00 -22.03 -13.05
C HIS A 170 -4.35 -21.37 -13.28
N LEU A 171 -5.16 -21.20 -12.24
CA LEU A 171 -6.20 -20.19 -12.31
C LEU A 171 -5.47 -18.85 -12.25
N PRO A 172 -5.44 -18.07 -13.34
CA PRO A 172 -4.76 -16.79 -13.31
C PRO A 172 -5.40 -15.95 -12.21
N ILE A 173 -4.58 -15.39 -11.32
CA ILE A 173 -5.04 -14.45 -10.32
C ILE A 173 -5.54 -13.22 -11.09
N VAL A 174 -6.86 -13.07 -11.14
CA VAL A 174 -7.49 -11.89 -11.72
C VAL A 174 -7.62 -10.85 -10.62
N CYS A 175 -6.84 -9.80 -10.73
CA CYS A 175 -6.92 -8.70 -9.77
C CYS A 175 -8.18 -7.85 -10.00
N PRO A 176 -8.79 -7.33 -8.90
CA PRO A 176 -9.89 -6.38 -8.99
C PRO A 176 -9.55 -5.14 -9.85
N ILE A 177 -10.58 -4.37 -10.18
CA ILE A 177 -10.38 -3.11 -10.92
C ILE A 177 -9.42 -2.17 -10.18
N ASN A 178 -8.58 -1.45 -10.94
CA ASN A 178 -7.55 -0.54 -10.45
C ASN A 178 -6.50 -1.20 -9.53
N SER A 179 -6.23 -2.47 -9.78
CA SER A 179 -5.17 -3.21 -9.10
C SER A 179 -4.45 -4.13 -10.08
N HIS A 180 -3.20 -4.44 -9.78
CA HIS A 180 -2.38 -5.36 -10.56
C HIS A 180 -1.76 -6.43 -9.66
N LEU A 181 -1.33 -7.52 -10.29
CA LEU A 181 -0.62 -8.59 -9.61
C LEU A 181 0.82 -8.14 -9.33
N ALA A 182 1.16 -7.97 -8.06
CA ALA A 182 2.52 -7.78 -7.61
C ALA A 182 3.08 -9.12 -7.13
N ALA A 183 4.32 -9.42 -7.51
CA ALA A 183 5.03 -10.59 -7.00
C ALA A 183 5.28 -10.52 -5.49
N CYS A 184 5.37 -9.30 -4.96
CA CYS A 184 5.55 -8.99 -3.55
C CYS A 184 4.68 -7.79 -3.19
N GLY A 185 3.48 -8.05 -2.67
CA GLY A 185 2.56 -7.01 -2.22
C GLY A 185 2.85 -6.57 -0.79
N SER A 186 2.91 -5.26 -0.57
CA SER A 186 3.10 -4.68 0.77
C SER A 186 1.97 -5.10 1.71
N LEU A 187 2.32 -5.50 2.93
CA LEU A 187 1.35 -5.72 4.02
C LEU A 187 0.66 -4.42 4.46
N CYS A 188 1.29 -3.28 4.20
CA CYS A 188 0.77 -1.95 4.54
C CYS A 188 0.34 -1.24 3.27
N GLN A 189 -0.53 -1.88 2.49
CA GLN A 189 -1.09 -1.25 1.31
C GLN A 189 -1.88 0.01 1.71
N PRO A 190 -1.73 1.14 0.99
CA PRO A 190 -2.45 2.38 1.28
C PRO A 190 -3.96 2.18 1.40
N THR A 191 -4.55 2.83 2.40
CA THR A 191 -6.00 2.84 2.62
C THR A 191 -6.53 4.26 2.62
N CYS A 192 -7.85 4.43 2.52
CA CYS A 192 -8.47 5.75 2.70
C CYS A 192 -8.12 6.39 4.06
N ASP A 193 -7.96 5.58 5.10
CA ASP A 193 -7.59 6.08 6.42
C ASP A 193 -6.10 6.41 6.58
N HIS A 194 -5.25 5.73 5.81
CA HIS A 194 -3.81 5.79 5.91
C HIS A 194 -3.17 5.68 4.52
N GLN A 195 -3.19 6.79 3.80
CA GLN A 195 -2.75 6.87 2.40
C GLN A 195 -1.23 6.75 2.26
N THR A 196 -0.48 7.14 3.29
CA THR A 196 1.00 7.12 3.29
C THR A 196 1.56 6.40 4.52
N PRO A 197 1.58 5.06 4.53
CA PRO A 197 2.20 4.30 5.59
C PRO A 197 3.70 4.54 5.69
N THR A 198 4.13 5.17 6.79
CA THR A 198 5.53 5.54 7.04
C THR A 198 6.34 4.43 7.68
N VAL A 199 5.70 3.49 8.36
CA VAL A 199 6.33 2.35 9.01
C VAL A 199 5.63 1.08 8.51
N CYS A 200 6.37 0.27 7.76
CA CYS A 200 5.90 -1.04 7.32
C CYS A 200 7.01 -2.08 7.46
N SER A 201 6.64 -3.34 7.64
CA SER A 201 7.61 -4.44 7.53
C SER A 201 8.06 -4.60 6.08
N LEU A 202 9.29 -5.08 5.89
CA LEU A 202 9.79 -5.49 4.57
C LEU A 202 9.26 -6.87 4.14
N GLN A 203 8.39 -7.47 4.95
CA GLN A 203 7.71 -8.71 4.61
C GLN A 203 6.60 -8.39 3.61
N CYS A 204 6.36 -9.30 2.68
CA CYS A 204 5.31 -9.13 1.70
C CYS A 204 4.51 -10.39 1.44
N ILE A 205 3.35 -10.19 0.86
CA ILE A 205 2.46 -11.24 0.40
C ILE A 205 2.86 -11.58 -1.03
N ILE A 206 3.23 -12.84 -1.27
CA ILE A 206 3.59 -13.31 -2.61
C ILE A 206 2.35 -13.36 -3.49
N ASP A 207 2.49 -12.92 -4.76
CA ASP A 207 1.43 -12.91 -5.77
C ASP A 207 0.14 -12.21 -5.30
N ALA A 208 0.30 -11.04 -4.68
CA ALA A 208 -0.82 -10.27 -4.16
C ALA A 208 -1.32 -9.23 -5.16
N CYS A 209 -2.64 -9.03 -5.19
CA CYS A 209 -3.22 -7.90 -5.90
C CYS A 209 -3.03 -6.62 -5.10
N VAL A 210 -2.32 -5.66 -5.66
CA VAL A 210 -2.05 -4.35 -5.05
C VAL A 210 -2.66 -3.24 -5.88
N CYS A 211 -3.14 -2.18 -5.21
CA CYS A 211 -3.72 -1.03 -5.89
C CYS A 211 -2.70 -0.36 -6.81
N ASP A 212 -3.18 0.11 -7.96
CA ASP A 212 -2.39 0.91 -8.88
C ASP A 212 -2.03 2.27 -8.26
N GLU A 213 -1.03 2.95 -8.83
CA GLU A 213 -0.62 4.27 -8.38
C GLU A 213 -1.79 5.28 -8.41
N GLY A 214 -1.99 6.01 -7.31
CA GLY A 214 -3.13 6.92 -7.14
C GLY A 214 -4.42 6.27 -6.65
N TYR A 215 -4.40 4.97 -6.36
CA TYR A 215 -5.53 4.23 -5.78
C TYR A 215 -5.20 3.71 -4.38
N VAL A 216 -6.24 3.61 -3.55
CA VAL A 216 -6.16 3.14 -2.16
C VAL A 216 -7.29 2.17 -1.86
N LEU A 217 -7.09 1.31 -0.85
CA LEU A 217 -8.13 0.38 -0.39
C LEU A 217 -9.20 1.12 0.40
N ASP A 218 -10.45 0.87 0.02
CA ASP A 218 -11.63 1.25 0.79
C ASP A 218 -11.95 0.23 1.91
N GLU A 219 -13.04 0.46 2.64
CA GLU A 219 -13.53 -0.45 3.69
C GLU A 219 -13.91 -1.84 3.13
N SER A 220 -14.32 -1.91 1.86
CA SER A 220 -14.69 -3.14 1.16
C SER A 220 -13.50 -3.88 0.54
N LYS A 221 -12.27 -3.39 0.73
CA LYS A 221 -11.03 -3.90 0.14
C LYS A 221 -10.99 -3.82 -1.39
N VAL A 222 -11.62 -2.79 -1.95
CA VAL A 222 -11.56 -2.45 -3.38
C VAL A 222 -10.68 -1.22 -3.57
N CYS A 223 -9.92 -1.18 -4.66
CA CYS A 223 -9.07 -0.05 -5.02
C CYS A 223 -9.89 1.07 -5.67
N ILE A 224 -10.02 2.18 -4.96
CA ILE A 224 -10.70 3.41 -5.40
C ILE A 224 -9.70 4.56 -5.50
N ARG A 225 -10.06 5.65 -6.21
CA ARG A 225 -9.18 6.82 -6.24
C ARG A 225 -9.13 7.45 -4.85
N VAL A 226 -7.99 8.05 -4.52
CA VAL A 226 -7.83 8.80 -3.26
C VAL A 226 -8.95 9.84 -3.08
N ASP A 227 -9.32 10.53 -4.16
CA ASP A 227 -10.38 11.56 -4.15
C ASP A 227 -11.80 10.98 -3.96
N ASP A 228 -11.99 9.67 -4.17
CA ASP A 228 -13.26 8.97 -3.98
C ASP A 228 -13.41 8.41 -2.56
N CYS A 229 -12.41 8.59 -1.69
CA CYS A 229 -12.48 8.11 -0.32
C CYS A 229 -13.66 8.76 0.42
N PRO A 230 -14.41 7.98 1.23
CA PRO A 230 -15.51 8.54 1.99
C PRO A 230 -14.95 9.57 2.99
N PRO A 231 -15.59 10.74 3.12
CA PRO A 231 -15.20 11.71 4.14
C PRO A 231 -15.36 11.06 5.51
N LYS A 232 -14.33 11.17 6.36
CA LYS A 232 -14.34 10.58 7.72
C LYS A 232 -15.49 11.14 8.56
N HIS A 233 -15.95 12.34 8.25
CA HIS A 233 -17.13 12.94 8.86
C HIS A 233 -18.20 13.18 7.79
N LYS A 234 -19.24 12.35 7.83
CA LYS A 234 -20.43 12.50 6.96
C LYS A 234 -21.26 13.73 7.36
N GLU A 235 -21.25 14.07 8.65
CA GLU A 235 -21.92 15.23 9.24
C GLU A 235 -21.05 15.77 10.37
N CYS A 236 -20.76 17.07 10.35
CA CYS A 236 -20.11 17.74 11.46
C CYS A 236 -21.13 18.11 12.53
N ALA A 237 -20.67 18.27 13.77
CA ALA A 237 -21.54 18.72 14.84
C ALA A 237 -22.02 20.16 14.61
N SER A 238 -22.97 20.60 15.43
CA SER A 238 -23.45 21.99 15.35
C SER A 238 -22.30 22.98 15.50
N LYS A 239 -22.26 24.00 14.63
CA LYS A 239 -21.21 25.04 14.55
C LYS A 239 -19.83 24.52 14.13
N GLU A 240 -19.77 23.35 13.50
CA GLU A 240 -18.61 22.85 12.79
C GLU A 240 -18.87 22.83 11.27
N VAL A 241 -17.79 22.87 10.49
CA VAL A 241 -17.80 22.82 9.03
C VAL A 241 -16.84 21.73 8.59
N LEU A 242 -17.26 20.89 7.65
CA LEU A 242 -16.36 19.93 7.02
C LEU A 242 -15.42 20.70 6.10
N VAL A 243 -14.12 20.62 6.37
CA VAL A 243 -13.08 21.25 5.56
C VAL A 243 -12.20 20.17 4.93
N ALA A 244 -11.94 20.30 3.63
CA ALA A 244 -11.05 19.39 2.91
C ALA A 244 -9.61 19.47 3.43
N CYS A 245 -9.24 20.60 4.03
CA CYS A 245 -7.93 20.83 4.62
C CYS A 245 -8.06 21.72 5.87
N GLY A 246 -8.18 21.10 7.04
CA GLY A 246 -8.24 21.77 8.34
C GLY A 246 -6.87 22.00 8.97
N THR A 247 -6.83 22.85 10.00
CA THR A 247 -5.62 23.14 10.78
C THR A 247 -5.44 22.10 11.89
N GLU A 248 -4.19 21.73 12.19
CA GLU A 248 -3.85 20.93 13.37
C GLU A 248 -3.90 21.74 14.69
N CYS A 249 -3.99 23.07 14.60
CA CYS A 249 -4.04 23.99 15.74
C CYS A 249 -5.39 24.73 15.76
N GLU A 250 -6.46 23.97 15.88
CA GLU A 250 -7.79 24.52 16.04
C GLU A 250 -7.87 25.36 17.34
N PRO A 251 -8.38 26.60 17.31
CA PRO A 251 -8.55 27.43 18.50
C PRO A 251 -9.40 26.75 19.57
N THR A 252 -8.95 26.80 20.83
CA THR A 252 -9.68 26.23 21.98
C THR A 252 -10.01 27.32 23.00
N CYS A 253 -10.85 27.00 24.00
CA CYS A 253 -11.07 27.93 25.12
C CYS A 253 -9.79 28.20 25.93
N ASP A 254 -8.87 27.23 26.04
CA ASP A 254 -7.60 27.37 26.77
C ASP A 254 -6.53 28.12 25.96
N GLU A 255 -6.54 27.93 24.63
CA GLU A 255 -5.68 28.63 23.68
C GLU A 255 -6.49 29.17 22.49
N PRO A 256 -7.14 30.34 22.65
CA PRO A 256 -7.99 30.92 21.60
C PRO A 256 -7.20 31.49 20.41
N PHE A 257 -5.92 31.75 20.60
CA PHE A 257 -5.03 32.35 19.60
C PHE A 257 -3.72 31.56 19.51
N PRO A 258 -3.72 30.38 18.86
CA PRO A 258 -2.52 29.56 18.70
C PRO A 258 -1.44 30.35 17.94
N ALA A 259 -0.30 30.59 18.59
CA ALA A 259 0.75 31.45 18.03
C ALA A 259 1.65 30.75 17.00
N PHE A 260 1.77 29.43 17.10
CA PHE A 260 2.62 28.61 16.25
C PHE A 260 1.83 27.44 15.72
N CYS A 261 1.38 27.55 14.48
CA CYS A 261 0.81 26.42 13.75
C CYS A 261 1.61 26.15 12.49
N SER A 262 1.80 24.88 12.15
CA SER A 262 2.42 24.52 10.88
C SER A 262 1.35 24.48 9.78
N ASP A 263 1.76 24.68 8.53
CA ASP A 263 0.86 24.61 7.36
C ASP A 263 0.46 23.16 7.00
N LYS A 264 0.45 22.27 8.00
CA LYS A 264 0.02 20.88 7.81
C LYS A 264 -1.48 20.82 7.64
N CYS A 265 -1.85 20.08 6.61
CA CYS A 265 -3.23 19.83 6.24
C CYS A 265 -3.77 18.62 7.01
N VAL A 266 -4.83 18.82 7.80
CA VAL A 266 -5.65 17.72 8.32
C VAL A 266 -6.81 17.52 7.36
N ALA A 267 -6.74 16.48 6.52
CA ALA A 267 -7.73 16.24 5.48
C ALA A 267 -9.10 15.81 6.05
N ASP A 268 -10.18 16.28 5.42
CA ASP A 268 -11.58 15.90 5.66
C ASP A 268 -12.00 15.89 7.14
N VAL A 269 -11.67 16.98 7.85
CA VAL A 269 -11.94 17.14 9.29
C VAL A 269 -13.10 18.09 9.56
N CYS A 270 -13.86 17.84 10.63
CA CYS A 270 -14.81 18.81 11.16
C CYS A 270 -14.11 19.83 12.04
N GLN A 271 -14.11 21.08 11.60
CA GLN A 271 -13.50 22.18 12.32
C GLN A 271 -14.56 23.20 12.73
N CYS A 272 -14.43 23.80 13.91
CA CYS A 272 -15.26 24.90 14.36
C CYS A 272 -15.33 25.98 13.28
N ALA A 273 -16.56 26.42 12.99
CA ALA A 273 -16.79 27.50 12.04
C ALA A 273 -16.08 28.78 12.49
N ASP A 274 -15.80 29.68 11.53
CA ASP A 274 -15.16 30.96 11.83
C ASP A 274 -15.86 31.71 12.96
N GLY A 275 -15.08 32.12 13.97
CA GLY A 275 -15.58 32.83 15.16
C GLY A 275 -16.02 31.93 16.33
N PHE A 276 -15.88 30.62 16.19
CA PHE A 276 -16.05 29.63 17.26
C PHE A 276 -14.71 29.03 17.69
N VAL A 277 -14.63 28.60 18.95
CA VAL A 277 -13.48 27.90 19.54
C VAL A 277 -13.97 26.61 20.19
N ARG A 278 -13.11 25.57 20.24
CA ARG A 278 -13.48 24.28 20.83
C ARG A 278 -13.39 24.33 22.37
N SER A 279 -14.47 23.93 23.04
CA SER A 279 -14.51 23.79 24.50
C SER A 279 -13.84 22.49 24.98
N ALA A 280 -13.62 22.37 26.29
CA ALA A 280 -13.07 21.14 26.88
C ALA A 280 -14.00 19.91 26.70
N GLU A 281 -15.30 20.14 26.53
CA GLU A 281 -16.31 19.10 26.24
C GLU A 281 -16.38 18.74 24.76
N GLY A 282 -15.56 19.37 23.91
CA GLY A 282 -15.49 19.11 22.48
C GLY A 282 -16.51 19.87 21.63
N ASN A 283 -17.27 20.82 22.20
CA ASN A 283 -18.27 21.61 21.47
C ASN A 283 -17.69 22.93 20.94
N CYS A 284 -18.15 23.38 19.78
CA CYS A 284 -17.80 24.71 19.25
C CYS A 284 -18.69 25.79 19.87
N VAL A 285 -18.07 26.71 20.61
CA VAL A 285 -18.74 27.79 21.34
C VAL A 285 -18.13 29.14 20.97
N HIS A 286 -18.85 30.25 21.16
CA HIS A 286 -18.19 31.54 21.02
C HIS A 286 -17.15 31.74 22.11
N LEU A 287 -16.07 32.46 21.80
CA LEU A 287 -15.01 32.76 22.77
C LEU A 287 -15.54 33.42 24.05
N THR A 288 -16.61 34.22 23.95
CA THR A 288 -17.27 34.82 25.12
C THR A 288 -17.90 33.79 26.07
N GLU A 289 -18.32 32.63 25.55
CA GLU A 289 -18.92 31.54 26.33
C GLU A 289 -17.86 30.78 27.15
N CYS A 290 -16.59 30.78 26.73
CA CYS A 290 -15.49 30.19 27.51
C CYS A 290 -15.31 30.85 28.88
N PHE A 291 -15.61 32.15 28.98
CA PHE A 291 -15.46 32.94 30.21
C PHE A 291 -16.71 32.92 31.09
N ALA A 292 -17.83 32.35 30.60
CA ALA A 292 -19.09 32.26 31.35
C ALA A 292 -19.16 31.04 32.29
N GLN A 293 -18.15 30.15 32.25
CA GLN A 293 -18.14 28.88 33.00
C GLN A 293 -17.07 28.83 34.12
N LYS A 294 -16.56 29.98 34.57
CA LYS A 294 -15.53 30.07 35.61
C LYS A 294 -16.05 30.67 36.91
#